data_AF-A0A7S1HS77-F1
#
_entry.id   AF-A0A7S1HS77-F1
#
_cell.length_a   1.000
_cell.length_b   1.000
_cell.length_c   1.000
_cell.angle_alpha   90.00
_cell.angle_beta   90.00
_cell.angle_gamma   90.00
#
_symmetry.space_group_name_H-M   'P 1'
#
loop_
_entity.id
_entity.type
_entity.pdbx_description
1 polymer ?
#
loop_
_entity_poly.entity_id
_entity_poly.type
_entity_poly.pdbx_seq_one_letter_code
_entity_poly.pdbx_strand_id
1 'polypeptide(L)'
;MPPESRGILGMLDEPSSVQDSMATHMWMQIEIERQMHRLAAEYYTFRQFWFLFFPPALMTLVSGILSFVTTSEPTARLDSEVNVALSIVVGILSLISTFWQTLNDQLKYGARKERHASAALDLKTILDSLDFADISRLADSSVKANVSKYHELYSQVMIGCKSNVPIEIDQAFRTLGTRLFMELPAIVDDGTAEALTSFNREQLLVICYNEMYCTIAQGWLWPMALPDAETAIQKTIERLCVTLAGDMTEAERAEMGTMSIGKLVRYRRATHRSIPGPKSRRLPVHRRPETGNTAVRTANVSR
;
A
#
# COMPACT_ATOMS: atom_id res chain seq x y z
N MET A 1 -52.28 46.59 3.00
CA MET A 1 -51.03 45.95 3.43
C MET A 1 -50.68 44.88 2.42
N PRO A 2 -49.59 45.00 1.66
CA PRO A 2 -49.16 43.94 0.75
C PRO A 2 -48.35 42.88 1.52
N PRO A 3 -48.39 41.61 1.09
CA PRO A 3 -47.62 40.54 1.71
C PRO A 3 -46.14 40.69 1.35
N GLU A 4 -45.30 40.59 2.38
CA GLU A 4 -43.84 40.56 2.32
C GLU A 4 -43.36 39.44 1.39
N SER A 5 -42.56 39.84 0.41
CA SER A 5 -41.68 39.00 -0.39
C SER A 5 -40.70 38.25 0.52
N ARG A 6 -41.03 36.98 0.85
CA ARG A 6 -40.04 36.07 1.42
C ARG A 6 -38.99 35.76 0.38
N GLY A 7 -37.78 36.24 0.69
CA GLY A 7 -36.62 36.23 -0.16
C GLY A 7 -36.25 34.84 -0.66
N ILE A 8 -35.90 34.83 -1.93
CA ILE A 8 -35.09 33.85 -2.64
C ILE A 8 -33.71 33.83 -1.94
N LEU A 9 -33.58 33.01 -0.90
CA LEU A 9 -32.32 32.75 -0.20
C LEU A 9 -32.14 31.23 -0.07
N GLY A 10 -31.97 30.59 -1.21
CA GLY A 10 -31.76 29.15 -1.33
C GLY A 10 -30.93 28.83 -2.56
N MET A 11 -29.90 29.64 -2.83
CA MET A 11 -29.04 29.48 -3.99
C MET A 11 -27.58 29.62 -3.56
N LEU A 12 -26.81 28.56 -3.82
CA LEU A 12 -25.34 28.49 -3.94
C LEU A 12 -24.52 28.10 -2.70
N ASP A 13 -24.82 26.97 -2.07
CA ASP A 13 -23.86 26.25 -1.20
C ASP A 13 -23.41 24.89 -1.76
N GLU A 14 -23.56 24.67 -3.08
CA GLU A 14 -23.11 23.45 -3.76
C GLU A 14 -21.61 23.33 -4.17
N PRO A 15 -20.72 24.35 -4.14
CA PRO A 15 -19.37 24.19 -4.70
C PRO A 15 -18.37 23.44 -3.81
N SER A 16 -18.68 23.18 -2.54
CA SER A 16 -17.78 22.47 -1.61
C SER A 16 -17.74 20.96 -1.88
N SER A 17 -18.90 20.35 -2.15
CA SER A 17 -19.04 18.90 -2.34
C SER A 17 -18.22 18.34 -3.51
N VAL A 18 -18.12 19.09 -4.60
CA VAL A 18 -17.37 18.67 -5.80
C VAL A 18 -15.86 18.67 -5.53
N GLN A 19 -15.35 19.70 -4.85
CA GLN A 19 -13.92 19.77 -4.50
C GLN A 19 -13.52 18.65 -3.53
N ASP A 20 -14.43 18.27 -2.63
CA ASP A 20 -14.23 17.17 -1.69
C ASP A 20 -14.14 15.84 -2.41
N SER A 21 -15.08 15.57 -3.32
CA SER A 21 -15.05 14.36 -4.16
C SER A 21 -13.76 14.26 -4.99
N MET A 22 -13.31 15.37 -5.59
CA MET A 22 -12.05 15.40 -6.34
C MET A 22 -10.83 15.14 -5.45
N ALA A 23 -10.79 15.72 -4.25
CA ALA A 23 -9.70 15.49 -3.30
C ALA A 23 -9.64 14.04 -2.83
N THR A 24 -10.79 13.43 -2.51
CA THR A 24 -10.87 12.01 -2.10
C THR A 24 -10.46 11.07 -3.23
N HIS A 25 -10.90 11.34 -4.47
CA HIS A 25 -10.46 10.56 -5.63
C HIS A 25 -8.95 10.65 -5.84
N MET A 26 -8.38 11.86 -5.72
CA MET A 26 -6.94 12.09 -5.82
C MET A 26 -6.18 11.32 -4.74
N TRP A 27 -6.63 11.41 -3.49
CA TRP A 27 -6.06 10.69 -2.35
C TRP A 27 -6.03 9.18 -2.59
N MET A 28 -7.15 8.61 -3.05
CA MET A 28 -7.24 7.19 -3.39
C MET A 28 -6.24 6.82 -4.50
N GLN A 29 -6.17 7.60 -5.57
CA GLN A 29 -5.26 7.33 -6.70
C GLN A 29 -3.78 7.37 -6.27
N ILE A 30 -3.40 8.38 -5.47
CA ILE A 30 -2.05 8.49 -4.92
C ILE A 30 -1.70 7.25 -4.08
N GLU A 31 -2.62 6.80 -3.24
CA GLU A 31 -2.39 5.66 -2.36
C GLU A 31 -2.22 4.35 -3.14
N ILE A 32 -3.03 4.11 -4.19
CA ILE A 32 -2.91 2.93 -5.06
C ILE A 32 -1.51 2.88 -5.69
N GLU A 33 -1.10 3.97 -6.33
CA GLU A 33 0.20 4.06 -7.01
C GLU A 33 1.37 3.92 -6.02
N ARG A 34 1.21 4.47 -4.81
CA ARG A 34 2.20 4.34 -3.74
C ARG A 34 2.42 2.87 -3.38
N GLN A 35 1.35 2.10 -3.20
CA GLN A 35 1.46 0.67 -2.86
C GLN A 35 2.09 -0.14 -3.98
N MET A 36 1.75 0.15 -5.24
CA MET A 36 2.38 -0.48 -6.41
C MET A 36 3.89 -0.19 -6.49
N HIS A 37 4.30 1.07 -6.27
CA HIS A 37 5.70 1.45 -6.24
C HIS A 37 6.48 0.82 -5.07
N ARG A 38 5.85 0.66 -3.89
CA ARG A 38 6.47 -0.06 -2.76
C ARG A 38 6.77 -1.53 -3.11
N LEU A 39 5.77 -2.24 -3.65
CA LEU A 39 5.96 -3.63 -4.10
C LEU A 39 7.03 -3.73 -5.19
N ALA A 40 7.02 -2.81 -6.16
CA ALA A 40 8.03 -2.76 -7.21
C ALA A 40 9.44 -2.56 -6.63
N ALA A 41 9.61 -1.67 -5.66
CA ALA A 41 10.90 -1.42 -5.02
C ALA A 41 11.43 -2.67 -4.29
N GLU A 42 10.57 -3.36 -3.52
CA GLU A 42 10.91 -4.62 -2.86
C GLU A 42 11.28 -5.73 -3.85
N TYR A 43 10.50 -5.87 -4.91
CA TYR A 43 10.73 -6.84 -5.99
C TYR A 43 12.09 -6.63 -6.68
N TYR A 44 12.41 -5.38 -7.08
CA TYR A 44 13.70 -5.08 -7.69
C TYR A 44 14.86 -5.21 -6.69
N THR A 45 14.64 -4.91 -5.41
CA THR A 45 15.64 -5.13 -4.34
C THR A 45 16.05 -6.59 -4.27
N PHE A 46 15.05 -7.47 -4.18
CA PHE A 46 15.29 -8.90 -4.09
C PHE A 46 16.07 -9.42 -5.30
N ARG A 47 15.64 -9.03 -6.51
CA ARG A 47 16.27 -9.52 -7.74
C ARG A 47 17.68 -9.01 -7.96
N GLN A 48 17.94 -7.74 -7.62
CA GLN A 48 19.28 -7.20 -7.65
C GLN A 48 20.21 -8.01 -6.74
N PHE A 49 19.77 -8.30 -5.51
CA PHE A 49 20.60 -9.02 -4.56
C PHE A 49 20.82 -10.49 -4.96
N TRP A 50 19.73 -11.25 -5.16
CA TRP A 50 19.81 -12.69 -5.34
C TRP A 50 20.21 -13.13 -6.74
N PHE A 51 19.78 -12.43 -7.78
CA PHE A 51 20.11 -12.83 -9.16
C PHE A 51 21.35 -12.13 -9.68
N LEU A 52 21.59 -10.87 -9.33
CA LEU A 52 22.67 -10.09 -9.96
C LEU A 52 23.91 -9.92 -9.10
N PHE A 53 23.76 -9.81 -7.78
CA PHE A 53 24.89 -9.58 -6.89
C PHE A 53 25.49 -10.88 -6.34
N PHE A 54 24.66 -11.76 -5.79
CA PHE A 54 25.12 -12.95 -5.08
C PHE A 54 25.85 -13.97 -5.98
N PRO A 55 25.34 -14.37 -7.17
CA PRO A 55 26.00 -15.36 -8.02
C PRO A 55 27.42 -14.97 -8.49
N PRO A 56 27.67 -13.75 -9.05
CA PRO A 56 29.02 -13.39 -9.45
C PRO A 56 29.97 -13.20 -8.28
N ALA A 57 29.49 -12.73 -7.12
CA ALA A 57 30.29 -12.65 -5.91
C ALA A 57 30.77 -14.05 -5.48
N LEU A 58 29.86 -15.03 -5.49
CA LEU A 58 30.18 -16.43 -5.17
C LEU A 58 31.14 -17.03 -6.20
N MET A 59 30.90 -16.84 -7.50
CA MET A 59 31.79 -17.33 -8.56
C MET A 59 33.19 -16.73 -8.46
N THR A 60 33.30 -15.44 -8.14
CA THR A 60 34.58 -14.77 -7.94
C THR A 60 35.31 -15.32 -6.72
N LEU A 61 34.60 -15.57 -5.62
CA LEU A 61 35.16 -16.19 -4.41
C LEU A 61 35.70 -17.60 -4.71
N VAL A 62 34.90 -18.45 -5.36
CA VAL A 62 35.30 -19.82 -5.74
C VAL A 62 36.49 -19.80 -6.69
N SER A 63 36.47 -18.91 -7.69
CA SER A 63 37.59 -18.73 -8.63
C SER A 63 38.88 -18.31 -7.91
N GLY A 64 38.78 -17.38 -6.94
CA GLY A 64 39.90 -16.98 -6.10
C GLY A 64 40.47 -18.12 -5.27
N ILE A 65 39.62 -18.91 -4.61
CA ILE A 65 40.05 -20.08 -3.81
C ILE A 65 40.72 -21.12 -4.71
N LEU A 66 40.12 -21.46 -5.85
CA LEU A 66 40.69 -22.42 -6.80
C LEU A 66 42.03 -21.95 -7.35
N SER A 67 42.18 -20.65 -7.61
CA SER A 67 43.46 -20.06 -8.03
C SER A 67 44.54 -20.25 -6.97
N PHE A 68 44.24 -19.94 -5.69
CA PHE A 68 45.17 -20.17 -4.59
C PHE A 68 45.52 -21.65 -4.40
N VAL A 69 44.53 -22.54 -4.48
CA VAL A 69 44.75 -24.00 -4.39
C VAL A 69 45.70 -24.44 -5.50
N THR A 70 45.50 -23.98 -6.74
CA THR A 70 46.36 -24.31 -7.89
C THR A 70 47.80 -23.84 -7.67
N THR A 71 48.01 -22.72 -6.97
CA THR A 71 49.36 -22.19 -6.66
C THR A 71 50.02 -22.78 -5.41
N SER A 72 49.28 -23.52 -4.58
CA SER A 72 49.80 -24.02 -3.31
C SER A 72 50.81 -25.17 -3.49
N GLU A 73 51.92 -25.16 -2.74
CA GLU A 73 52.98 -26.17 -2.81
C GLU A 73 52.53 -27.65 -2.78
N PRO A 74 51.52 -28.05 -1.97
CA PRO A 74 51.06 -29.43 -1.95
C PRO A 74 50.43 -29.85 -3.28
N THR A 75 49.73 -28.91 -3.92
CA THR A 75 48.98 -29.08 -5.17
C THR A 75 49.91 -28.95 -6.38
N ALA A 76 51.00 -28.20 -6.25
CA ALA A 76 52.07 -28.14 -7.25
C ALA A 76 52.76 -29.51 -7.48
N ARG A 77 52.59 -30.47 -6.56
CA ARG A 77 53.05 -31.86 -6.71
C ARG A 77 52.04 -32.78 -7.40
N LEU A 78 50.81 -32.33 -7.65
CA LEU A 78 49.85 -33.06 -8.47
C LEU A 78 50.26 -33.05 -9.95
N ASP A 79 49.66 -33.95 -10.71
CA ASP A 79 49.93 -34.11 -12.14
C ASP A 79 49.71 -32.80 -12.91
N SER A 80 50.57 -32.56 -13.89
CA SER A 80 50.59 -31.34 -14.69
C SER A 80 49.26 -31.09 -15.42
N GLU A 81 48.58 -32.16 -15.82
CA GLU A 81 47.26 -32.11 -16.48
C GLU A 81 46.17 -31.51 -15.57
N VAL A 82 46.19 -31.84 -14.27
CA VAL A 82 45.20 -31.36 -13.31
C VAL A 82 45.34 -29.85 -13.10
N ASN A 83 46.58 -29.35 -13.02
CA ASN A 83 46.84 -27.91 -12.86
C ASN A 83 46.41 -27.10 -14.10
N VAL A 84 46.59 -27.66 -15.30
CA VAL A 84 46.09 -27.04 -16.54
C VAL A 84 44.56 -27.02 -16.54
N ALA A 85 43.90 -28.12 -16.18
CA ALA A 85 42.44 -28.19 -16.11
C ALA A 85 41.86 -27.19 -15.09
N LEU A 86 42.45 -27.10 -13.89
CA LEU A 86 42.03 -26.12 -12.87
C LEU A 86 42.19 -24.68 -13.36
N SER A 87 43.31 -24.37 -14.02
CA SER A 87 43.55 -23.03 -14.58
C SER A 87 42.50 -22.66 -15.64
N ILE A 88 42.10 -23.61 -16.49
CA ILE A 88 41.04 -23.41 -17.49
C ILE A 88 39.69 -23.15 -16.78
N VAL A 89 39.35 -23.93 -15.74
CA VAL A 89 38.11 -23.75 -14.96
C VAL A 89 38.06 -22.36 -14.31
N VAL A 90 39.15 -21.93 -13.68
CA VAL A 90 39.29 -20.58 -13.09
C VAL A 90 39.07 -19.51 -14.17
N GLY A 91 39.64 -19.70 -15.35
CA GLY A 91 39.44 -18.81 -16.51
C GLY A 91 37.98 -18.72 -16.95
N ILE A 92 37.29 -19.86 -17.10
CA ILE A 92 35.87 -19.90 -17.49
C ILE A 92 34.99 -19.25 -16.43
N LEU A 93 35.21 -19.55 -15.14
CA LEU A 93 34.47 -18.92 -14.04
C LEU A 93 34.64 -17.40 -14.02
N SER A 94 35.84 -16.90 -14.34
CA SER A 94 36.11 -15.47 -14.46
C SER A 94 35.30 -14.84 -15.61
N LEU A 95 35.27 -15.48 -16.78
CA LEU A 95 34.48 -15.00 -17.93
C LEU A 95 32.97 -14.99 -17.64
N ILE A 96 32.44 -16.01 -16.96
CA ILE A 96 31.03 -16.04 -16.56
C ILE A 96 30.74 -14.92 -15.55
N SER A 97 31.64 -14.70 -14.59
CA SER A 97 31.49 -13.64 -13.59
C SER A 97 31.45 -12.24 -14.24
N THR A 98 32.36 -11.95 -15.18
CA THR A 98 32.40 -10.65 -15.88
C THR A 98 31.18 -10.45 -16.80
N PHE A 99 30.72 -11.51 -17.46
CA PHE A 99 29.47 -11.48 -18.22
C PHE A 99 28.28 -11.14 -17.30
N TRP A 100 28.20 -11.76 -16.13
CA TRP A 100 27.13 -11.52 -15.17
C TRP A 100 27.14 -10.10 -14.59
N GLN A 101 28.33 -9.55 -14.31
CA GLN A 101 28.51 -8.15 -13.94
C GLN A 101 28.02 -7.21 -15.05
N THR A 102 28.33 -7.53 -16.31
CA THR A 102 27.84 -6.77 -17.47
C THR A 102 26.31 -6.80 -17.55
N LEU A 103 25.67 -7.96 -17.30
CA LEU A 103 24.21 -8.06 -17.23
C LEU A 103 23.63 -7.19 -16.11
N ASN A 104 24.27 -7.14 -14.95
CA ASN A 104 23.84 -6.28 -13.84
C ASN A 104 23.82 -4.80 -14.24
N ASP A 105 24.84 -4.35 -14.96
CA ASP A 105 24.95 -2.97 -15.43
C ASP A 105 23.93 -2.62 -16.53
N GLN A 106 23.54 -3.60 -17.35
CA GLN A 106 22.53 -3.41 -18.39
C GLN A 106 21.11 -3.40 -17.83
N LEU A 107 20.79 -4.29 -16.88
CA LEU A 107 19.45 -4.40 -16.30
C LEU A 107 19.11 -3.23 -15.37
N LYS A 108 20.12 -2.64 -14.71
CA LYS A 108 20.01 -1.46 -13.84
C LYS A 108 18.94 -1.61 -12.74
N TYR A 109 18.79 -2.80 -12.17
CA TYR A 109 17.79 -3.05 -11.12
C TYR A 109 17.99 -2.16 -9.88
N GLY A 110 19.23 -1.81 -9.54
CA GLY A 110 19.50 -0.85 -8.47
C GLY A 110 18.86 0.53 -8.73
N ALA A 111 19.06 1.08 -9.92
CA ALA A 111 18.44 2.37 -10.29
C ALA A 111 16.91 2.27 -10.37
N ARG A 112 16.36 1.14 -10.82
CA ARG A 112 14.89 0.93 -10.85
C ARG A 112 14.30 0.87 -9.45
N LYS A 113 14.93 0.10 -8.54
CA LYS A 113 14.57 0.05 -7.12
C LYS A 113 14.54 1.45 -6.52
N GLU A 114 15.62 2.23 -6.69
CA GLU A 114 15.75 3.56 -6.09
C GLU A 114 14.67 4.53 -6.61
N ARG A 115 14.38 4.50 -7.91
CA ARG A 115 13.30 5.32 -8.49
C ARG A 115 11.92 4.97 -7.93
N HIS A 116 11.62 3.68 -7.77
CA HIS A 116 10.34 3.28 -7.18
C HIS A 116 10.26 3.60 -5.69
N ALA A 117 11.37 3.44 -4.94
CA ALA A 117 11.43 3.83 -3.53
C ALA A 117 11.26 5.35 -3.35
N SER A 118 11.92 6.17 -4.17
CA SER A 118 11.75 7.62 -4.16
C SER A 118 10.31 8.00 -4.50
N ALA A 119 9.75 7.46 -5.59
CA ALA A 119 8.38 7.77 -5.99
C ALA A 119 7.37 7.42 -4.89
N ALA A 120 7.55 6.28 -4.20
CA ALA A 120 6.70 5.92 -3.07
C ALA A 120 6.81 6.89 -1.88
N LEU A 121 8.00 7.44 -1.60
CA LEU A 121 8.22 8.46 -0.57
C LEU A 121 7.63 9.82 -0.96
N ASP A 122 7.77 10.20 -2.23
CA ASP A 122 7.21 11.45 -2.75
C ASP A 122 5.68 11.40 -2.72
N LEU A 123 5.07 10.29 -3.17
CA LEU A 123 3.63 10.05 -3.06
C LEU A 123 3.15 10.06 -1.61
N LYS A 124 3.92 9.47 -0.69
CA LYS A 124 3.61 9.55 0.75
C LYS A 124 3.59 11.00 1.24
N THR A 125 4.55 11.81 0.83
CA THR A 125 4.65 13.22 1.24
C THR A 125 3.44 14.02 0.74
N ILE A 126 2.98 13.74 -0.49
CA ILE A 126 1.76 14.33 -1.06
C ILE A 126 0.53 13.88 -0.25
N LEU A 127 0.43 12.59 0.09
CA LEU A 127 -0.66 12.04 0.89
C LEU A 127 -0.73 12.67 2.28
N ASP A 128 0.39 12.71 3.00
CA ASP A 128 0.49 13.31 4.32
C ASP A 128 0.08 14.80 4.26
N SER A 129 0.44 15.53 3.20
CA SER A 129 0.04 16.92 2.98
C SER A 129 -1.47 17.09 2.71
N LEU A 130 -2.08 16.15 1.97
CA LEU A 130 -3.52 16.10 1.74
C LEU A 130 -4.28 15.85 3.06
N ASP A 131 -3.79 14.91 3.87
CA ASP A 131 -4.39 14.61 5.18
C ASP A 131 -4.31 15.83 6.12
N PHE A 132 -3.18 16.55 6.16
CA PHE A 132 -3.08 17.79 6.92
C PHE A 132 -4.02 18.89 6.41
N ALA A 133 -4.20 18.99 5.10
CA ALA A 133 -5.15 19.93 4.52
C ALA A 133 -6.58 19.57 4.94
N ASP A 134 -6.95 18.28 4.91
CA ASP A 134 -8.27 17.83 5.34
C ASP A 134 -8.54 18.11 6.82
N ILE A 135 -7.57 17.83 7.71
CA ILE A 135 -7.66 18.16 9.14
C ILE A 135 -7.83 19.67 9.34
N SER A 136 -7.08 20.48 8.59
CA SER A 136 -7.16 21.95 8.68
C SER A 136 -8.53 22.47 8.27
N ARG A 137 -9.20 21.81 7.32
CA ARG A 137 -10.55 22.15 6.87
C ARG A 137 -11.63 21.80 7.88
N LEU A 138 -11.43 20.72 8.63
CA LEU A 138 -12.31 20.38 9.75
C LEU A 138 -12.22 21.42 10.88
N ALA A 139 -11.04 22.04 11.05
CA ALA A 139 -10.85 23.12 12.01
C ALA A 139 -11.36 24.48 11.49
N ASP A 140 -11.19 24.77 10.20
CA ASP A 140 -11.60 26.01 9.55
C ASP A 140 -12.19 25.73 8.15
N SER A 141 -13.52 25.81 8.06
CA SER A 141 -14.26 25.57 6.82
C SER A 141 -13.97 26.58 5.70
N SER A 142 -13.27 27.68 6.00
CA SER A 142 -12.87 28.67 4.99
C SER A 142 -11.66 28.22 4.16
N VAL A 143 -10.86 27.27 4.67
CA VAL A 143 -9.71 26.73 3.95
C VAL A 143 -10.20 25.80 2.85
N LYS A 144 -9.79 26.04 1.59
CA LYS A 144 -10.09 25.16 0.46
C LYS A 144 -8.83 24.40 0.06
N ALA A 145 -8.95 23.08 -0.11
CA ALA A 145 -7.84 22.26 -0.60
C ALA A 145 -7.53 22.63 -2.05
N ASN A 146 -6.26 22.95 -2.33
CA ASN A 146 -5.82 23.22 -3.70
C ASN A 146 -5.55 21.90 -4.44
N VAL A 147 -6.61 21.26 -4.92
CA VAL A 147 -6.54 19.97 -5.63
C VAL A 147 -5.64 20.03 -6.87
N SER A 148 -5.64 21.17 -7.59
CA SER A 148 -4.78 21.37 -8.77
C SER A 148 -3.30 21.22 -8.44
N LYS A 149 -2.86 21.82 -7.32
CA LYS A 149 -1.48 21.72 -6.84
C LYS A 149 -1.08 20.27 -6.57
N TYR A 150 -1.95 19.48 -5.92
CA TYR A 150 -1.66 18.08 -5.63
C TYR A 150 -1.61 17.22 -6.90
N HIS A 151 -2.48 17.51 -7.88
CA HIS A 151 -2.44 16.86 -9.18
C HIS A 151 -1.14 17.15 -9.95
N GLU A 152 -0.65 18.39 -9.92
CA GLU A 152 0.65 18.76 -10.51
C GLU A 152 1.81 18.01 -9.85
N LEU A 153 1.85 17.96 -8.52
CA LEU A 153 2.89 17.22 -7.77
C LEU A 153 2.85 15.73 -8.09
N TYR A 154 1.66 15.12 -8.09
CA TYR A 154 1.48 13.72 -8.47
C TYR A 154 1.97 13.45 -9.90
N SER A 155 1.58 14.29 -10.86
CA SER A 155 2.02 14.17 -12.26
C SER A 155 3.56 14.26 -12.37
N GLN A 156 4.19 15.16 -11.63
CA GLN A 156 5.65 15.27 -11.57
C GLN A 156 6.30 13.98 -11.05
N VAL A 157 5.75 13.35 -10.01
CA VAL A 157 6.27 12.08 -9.48
C VAL A 157 6.13 10.96 -10.52
N MET A 158 4.97 10.85 -11.17
CA MET A 158 4.73 9.83 -12.20
C MET A 158 5.64 10.03 -13.42
N ILE A 159 5.91 11.27 -13.83
CA ILE A 159 6.86 11.59 -14.91
C ILE A 159 8.31 11.29 -14.49
N GLY A 160 8.65 11.52 -13.21
CA GLY A 160 9.96 11.24 -12.64
C GLY A 160 10.30 9.74 -12.62
N CYS A 161 9.31 8.89 -12.36
CA CYS A 161 9.50 7.44 -12.30
C CYS A 161 9.41 6.79 -13.71
N LYS A 162 10.49 6.88 -14.48
CA LYS A 162 10.58 6.25 -15.83
C LYS A 162 10.67 4.71 -15.82
N SER A 163 10.69 4.09 -14.63
CA SER A 163 10.77 2.64 -14.51
C SER A 163 9.35 2.08 -14.47
N ASN A 164 9.08 1.07 -15.30
CA ASN A 164 7.78 0.41 -15.26
C ASN A 164 7.66 -0.46 -14.00
N VAL A 165 6.49 -0.37 -13.36
CA VAL A 165 6.05 -1.34 -12.34
C VAL A 165 5.99 -2.72 -13.01
N PRO A 166 6.41 -3.80 -12.31
CA PRO A 166 6.25 -5.16 -12.82
C PRO A 166 4.80 -5.42 -13.26
N ILE A 167 4.64 -5.98 -14.46
CA ILE A 167 3.32 -6.08 -15.12
C ILE A 167 2.32 -6.85 -14.28
N GLU A 168 2.75 -7.87 -13.55
CA GLU A 168 1.87 -8.69 -12.74
C GLU A 168 1.36 -7.93 -11.50
N ILE A 169 2.16 -7.01 -10.94
CA ILE A 169 1.71 -6.10 -9.87
C ILE A 169 0.67 -5.14 -10.45
N ASP A 170 0.96 -4.48 -11.57
CA ASP A 170 0.04 -3.54 -12.22
C ASP A 170 -1.30 -4.21 -12.60
N GLN A 171 -1.24 -5.40 -13.21
CA GLN A 171 -2.42 -6.19 -13.56
C GLN A 171 -3.23 -6.55 -12.31
N ALA A 172 -2.59 -7.00 -11.23
CA ALA A 172 -3.30 -7.40 -10.03
C ALA A 172 -4.09 -6.24 -9.40
N PHE A 173 -3.51 -5.03 -9.35
CA PHE A 173 -4.19 -3.84 -8.85
C PHE A 173 -5.30 -3.36 -9.81
N ARG A 174 -5.05 -3.35 -11.12
CA ARG A 174 -6.08 -2.97 -12.11
C ARG A 174 -7.28 -3.90 -12.10
N THR A 175 -7.03 -5.22 -12.12
CA THR A 175 -8.10 -6.23 -12.12
C THR A 175 -8.88 -6.21 -10.81
N LEU A 176 -8.22 -5.98 -9.66
CA LEU A 176 -8.92 -5.77 -8.39
C LEU A 176 -9.86 -4.57 -8.49
N GLY A 177 -9.38 -3.43 -9.01
CA GLY A 177 -10.19 -2.23 -9.18
C GLY A 177 -11.42 -2.46 -10.06
N THR A 178 -11.26 -3.14 -11.20
CA THR A 178 -12.38 -3.49 -12.09
C THR A 178 -13.38 -4.43 -11.42
N ARG A 179 -12.92 -5.49 -10.73
CA ARG A 179 -13.82 -6.44 -10.05
C ARG A 179 -14.58 -5.77 -8.91
N LEU A 180 -13.90 -4.99 -8.08
CA LEU A 180 -14.56 -4.23 -7.01
C LEU A 180 -15.60 -3.27 -7.58
N PHE A 181 -15.31 -2.60 -8.71
CA PHE A 181 -16.28 -1.71 -9.37
C PHE A 181 -17.52 -2.46 -9.86
N MET A 182 -17.37 -3.68 -10.38
CA MET A 182 -18.48 -4.49 -10.89
C MET A 182 -19.28 -5.16 -9.78
N GLU A 183 -18.64 -5.57 -8.69
CA GLU A 183 -19.28 -6.32 -7.60
C GLU A 183 -19.90 -5.41 -6.53
N LEU A 184 -19.38 -4.20 -6.31
CA LEU A 184 -19.94 -3.26 -5.32
C LEU A 184 -21.43 -2.97 -5.51
N PRO A 185 -21.93 -2.66 -6.73
CA PRO A 185 -23.33 -2.33 -6.94
C PRO A 185 -24.27 -3.48 -6.55
N ALA A 186 -23.88 -4.73 -6.81
CA ALA A 186 -24.65 -5.91 -6.43
C ALA A 186 -24.75 -6.06 -4.90
N ILE A 187 -23.75 -5.58 -4.16
CA ILE A 187 -23.77 -5.53 -2.69
C ILE A 187 -24.65 -4.39 -2.19
N VAL A 188 -24.76 -3.29 -2.92
CA VAL A 188 -25.58 -2.12 -2.56
C VAL A 188 -27.07 -2.42 -2.78
N ASP A 189 -27.45 -2.99 -3.93
CA ASP A 189 -28.86 -3.24 -4.29
C ASP A 189 -29.60 -4.23 -3.38
N ASP A 190 -28.88 -5.11 -2.67
CA ASP A 190 -29.46 -6.17 -1.83
C ASP A 190 -29.99 -5.68 -0.47
N GLY A 191 -30.33 -4.38 -0.37
CA GLY A 191 -30.86 -3.73 0.83
C GLY A 191 -29.81 -3.43 1.89
N THR A 192 -28.57 -3.88 1.72
CA THR A 192 -27.37 -3.54 2.52
C THR A 192 -26.80 -2.15 2.19
N ALA A 193 -27.43 -1.44 1.24
CA ALA A 193 -27.16 -0.07 0.85
C ALA A 193 -26.89 0.86 2.04
N GLU A 194 -27.76 0.94 3.05
CA GLU A 194 -27.65 1.98 4.10
C GLU A 194 -26.30 1.99 4.86
N ALA A 195 -25.71 0.82 5.13
CA ALA A 195 -24.42 0.72 5.81
C ALA A 195 -23.24 1.00 4.87
N LEU A 196 -23.31 0.51 3.62
CA LEU A 196 -22.28 0.80 2.61
C LEU A 196 -22.38 2.23 2.05
N THR A 197 -23.55 2.85 2.05
CA THR A 197 -23.71 4.28 1.71
C THR A 197 -23.17 5.18 2.81
N SER A 198 -23.08 4.69 4.05
CA SER A 198 -22.39 5.39 5.14
C SER A 198 -20.86 5.25 5.04
N PHE A 199 -20.38 4.14 4.46
CA PHE A 199 -18.97 3.93 4.21
C PHE A 199 -18.56 4.68 2.95
N ASN A 200 -17.61 5.60 3.08
CA ASN A 200 -17.09 6.31 1.92
C ASN A 200 -16.46 5.30 0.95
N ARG A 201 -16.98 5.18 -0.27
CA ARG A 201 -16.59 4.14 -1.24
C ARG A 201 -15.07 4.12 -1.48
N GLU A 202 -14.49 5.30 -1.50
CA GLU A 202 -13.08 5.57 -1.69
C GLU A 202 -12.23 5.04 -0.52
N GLN A 203 -12.73 5.15 0.72
CA GLN A 203 -12.06 4.56 1.90
C GLN A 203 -12.06 3.04 1.82
N LEU A 204 -13.20 2.45 1.41
CA LEU A 204 -13.27 0.99 1.21
C LEU A 204 -12.25 0.55 0.15
N LEU A 205 -12.17 1.25 -0.97
CA LEU A 205 -11.18 0.95 -2.02
C LEU A 205 -9.75 1.02 -1.48
N VAL A 206 -9.40 2.04 -0.71
CA VAL A 206 -8.04 2.13 -0.12
C VAL A 206 -7.75 0.97 0.83
N ILE A 207 -8.72 0.56 1.66
CA ILE A 207 -8.56 -0.62 2.51
C ILE A 207 -8.33 -1.87 1.64
N CYS A 208 -9.09 -2.05 0.56
CA CYS A 208 -8.90 -3.16 -0.38
C CYS A 208 -7.49 -3.18 -0.99
N TYR A 209 -7.00 -2.04 -1.45
CA TYR A 209 -5.67 -1.94 -2.07
C TYR A 209 -4.55 -2.15 -1.06
N ASN A 210 -4.72 -1.70 0.18
CA ASN A 210 -3.79 -2.01 1.25
C ASN A 210 -3.79 -3.51 1.60
N GLU A 211 -4.96 -4.15 1.64
CA GLU A 211 -5.05 -5.61 1.81
C GLU A 211 -4.44 -6.36 0.63
N MET A 212 -4.54 -5.83 -0.59
CA MET A 212 -3.88 -6.38 -1.77
C MET A 212 -2.36 -6.34 -1.63
N TYR A 213 -1.82 -5.18 -1.21
CA TYR A 213 -0.41 -5.04 -0.88
C TYR A 213 0.04 -6.09 0.14
N CYS A 214 -0.68 -6.20 1.27
CA CYS A 214 -0.39 -7.18 2.32
C CYS A 214 -0.49 -8.63 1.81
N THR A 215 -1.46 -8.93 0.97
CA THR A 215 -1.66 -10.28 0.42
C THR A 215 -0.51 -10.69 -0.50
N ILE A 216 -0.04 -9.77 -1.36
CA ILE A 216 1.13 -10.00 -2.20
C ILE A 216 2.39 -10.15 -1.34
N ALA A 217 2.62 -9.22 -0.40
CA ALA A 217 3.82 -9.17 0.43
C ALA A 217 3.95 -10.37 1.39
N GLN A 218 2.83 -10.98 1.79
CA GLN A 218 2.80 -12.19 2.63
C GLN A 218 2.85 -13.50 1.84
N GLY A 219 2.93 -13.44 0.51
CA GLY A 219 3.08 -14.63 -0.32
C GLY A 219 4.35 -15.41 0.06
N TRP A 220 4.27 -16.73 0.15
CA TRP A 220 5.40 -17.57 0.59
C TRP A 220 6.64 -17.46 -0.31
N LEU A 221 6.44 -17.16 -1.59
CA LEU A 221 7.51 -16.90 -2.56
C LEU A 221 7.80 -15.42 -2.74
N TRP A 222 7.15 -14.50 -2.03
CA TRP A 222 7.49 -13.08 -2.14
C TRP A 222 8.90 -12.83 -1.55
N PRO A 223 9.78 -12.06 -2.20
CA PRO A 223 9.66 -11.41 -3.52
C PRO A 223 10.27 -12.19 -4.71
N MET A 224 10.59 -13.48 -4.54
CA MET A 224 11.09 -14.36 -5.61
C MET A 224 10.10 -14.52 -6.77
N ALA A 225 8.85 -14.84 -6.45
CA ALA A 225 7.78 -15.02 -7.40
C ALA A 225 6.54 -14.23 -6.98
N LEU A 226 5.90 -13.60 -7.96
CA LEU A 226 4.64 -12.91 -7.76
C LEU A 226 3.53 -13.95 -7.68
N PRO A 227 2.59 -13.82 -6.72
CA PRO A 227 1.40 -14.67 -6.73
C PRO A 227 0.60 -14.41 -8.01
N ASP A 228 -0.09 -15.44 -8.49
CA ASP A 228 -1.09 -15.27 -9.54
C ASP A 228 -2.09 -14.18 -9.16
N ALA A 229 -2.39 -13.28 -10.11
CA ALA A 229 -3.19 -12.10 -9.86
C ALA A 229 -4.60 -12.46 -9.38
N GLU A 230 -5.23 -13.50 -9.97
CA GLU A 230 -6.57 -13.92 -9.57
C GLU A 230 -6.59 -14.49 -8.15
N THR A 231 -5.60 -15.33 -7.83
CA THR A 231 -5.45 -15.93 -6.51
C THR A 231 -5.22 -14.86 -5.43
N ALA A 232 -4.40 -13.84 -5.73
CA ALA A 232 -4.16 -12.72 -4.82
C ALA A 232 -5.43 -11.91 -4.61
N ILE A 233 -6.15 -11.56 -5.68
CA ILE A 233 -7.42 -10.83 -5.61
C ILE A 233 -8.45 -11.57 -4.76
N GLN A 234 -8.64 -12.88 -4.99
CA GLN A 234 -9.59 -13.68 -4.22
C GLN A 234 -9.26 -13.66 -2.73
N LYS A 235 -8.00 -13.89 -2.37
CA LYS A 235 -7.55 -13.84 -0.97
C LYS A 235 -7.71 -12.46 -0.34
N THR A 236 -7.47 -11.40 -1.11
CA THR A 236 -7.66 -10.01 -0.66
C THR A 236 -9.12 -9.72 -0.38
N ILE A 237 -10.03 -10.16 -1.25
CA ILE A 237 -11.47 -10.02 -1.05
C ILE A 237 -11.94 -10.83 0.17
N GLU A 238 -11.47 -12.06 0.32
CA GLU A 238 -11.76 -12.90 1.50
C GLU A 238 -11.28 -12.24 2.80
N ARG A 239 -10.05 -11.71 2.82
CA ARG A 239 -9.51 -10.98 3.98
C ARG A 239 -10.26 -9.70 4.26
N LEU A 240 -10.61 -8.93 3.24
CA LEU A 240 -11.42 -7.75 3.38
C LEU A 240 -12.78 -8.10 4.01
N CYS A 241 -13.42 -9.18 3.56
CA CYS A 241 -14.65 -9.68 4.15
C CYS A 241 -14.46 -9.99 5.64
N VAL A 242 -13.36 -10.67 6.02
CA VAL A 242 -13.03 -10.97 7.42
C VAL A 242 -12.75 -9.70 8.23
N THR A 243 -12.01 -8.73 7.68
CA THR A 243 -11.70 -7.45 8.34
C THR A 243 -12.97 -6.62 8.56
N LEU A 244 -13.84 -6.54 7.54
CA LEU A 244 -15.14 -5.89 7.66
C LEU A 244 -16.08 -6.64 8.61
N ALA A 245 -15.93 -7.96 8.74
CA ALA A 245 -16.64 -8.75 9.75
C ALA A 245 -15.89 -8.80 11.09
N GLY A 246 -14.74 -8.14 11.24
CA GLY A 246 -13.88 -8.21 12.43
C GLY A 246 -14.51 -7.64 13.70
N ASP A 247 -15.56 -6.83 13.54
CA ASP A 247 -16.45 -6.38 14.63
C ASP A 247 -17.47 -7.45 15.07
N MET A 248 -17.43 -8.65 14.49
CA MET A 248 -18.34 -9.78 14.77
C MET A 248 -17.67 -10.84 15.66
N THR A 249 -18.48 -11.50 16.49
CA THR A 249 -18.07 -12.50 17.49
C THR A 249 -17.49 -13.79 16.87
N GLU A 250 -16.76 -14.61 17.63
CA GLU A 250 -16.14 -15.86 17.11
C GLU A 250 -17.15 -16.89 16.57
N ALA A 251 -18.36 -16.92 17.12
CA ALA A 251 -19.44 -17.79 16.65
C ALA A 251 -19.90 -17.42 15.22
N GLU A 252 -19.86 -16.13 14.91
CA GLU A 252 -20.23 -15.56 13.62
C GLU A 252 -19.16 -15.85 12.54
N ARG A 253 -17.89 -15.95 12.93
CA ARG A 253 -16.79 -16.34 12.02
C ARG A 253 -16.87 -17.78 11.53
N ALA A 254 -17.36 -18.70 12.35
CA ALA A 254 -17.45 -20.12 11.99
C ALA A 254 -18.48 -20.37 10.86
N GLU A 255 -19.54 -19.56 10.76
CA GLU A 255 -20.54 -19.66 9.69
C GLU A 255 -20.10 -19.00 8.38
N MET A 256 -19.15 -18.04 8.42
CA MET A 256 -18.74 -17.24 7.25
C MET A 256 -17.76 -17.92 6.29
N GLY A 257 -17.04 -18.98 6.70
CA GLY A 257 -15.99 -19.61 5.89
C GLY A 257 -16.43 -20.23 4.55
N THR A 258 -17.74 -20.21 4.24
CA THR A 258 -18.32 -20.75 3.00
C THR A 258 -19.24 -19.75 2.28
N MET A 259 -19.34 -18.51 2.76
CA MET A 259 -20.30 -17.53 2.25
C MET A 259 -19.73 -16.67 1.12
N SER A 260 -20.54 -16.42 0.08
CA SER A 260 -20.25 -15.37 -0.90
C SER A 260 -20.30 -13.99 -0.23
N ILE A 261 -19.56 -13.02 -0.79
CA ILE A 261 -19.47 -11.63 -0.29
C ILE A 261 -20.85 -11.07 0.04
N GLY A 262 -21.84 -11.25 -0.84
CA GLY A 262 -23.20 -10.78 -0.61
C GLY A 262 -23.89 -11.38 0.62
N LYS A 263 -23.65 -12.67 0.95
CA LYS A 263 -24.20 -13.30 2.15
C LYS A 263 -23.54 -12.79 3.44
N LEU A 264 -22.26 -12.45 3.37
CA LEU A 264 -21.47 -11.95 4.48
C LEU A 264 -21.95 -10.57 4.96
N VAL A 265 -22.27 -9.69 4.01
CA VAL A 265 -22.86 -8.37 4.32
C VAL A 265 -24.27 -8.51 4.93
N ARG A 266 -25.08 -9.50 4.50
CA ARG A 266 -26.41 -9.78 5.09
C ARG A 266 -26.33 -10.23 6.54
N TYR A 267 -25.36 -11.09 6.88
CA TYR A 267 -25.22 -11.68 8.21
C TYR A 267 -24.95 -10.62 9.29
N ARG A 268 -24.05 -9.66 9.02
CA ARG A 268 -23.74 -8.53 9.91
C ARG A 268 -24.97 -7.67 10.27
N ARG A 269 -25.97 -7.61 9.37
CA ARG A 269 -27.21 -6.84 9.60
C ARG A 269 -28.18 -7.57 10.52
N ALA A 270 -28.28 -8.89 10.42
CA ALA A 270 -29.13 -9.69 11.28
C ALA A 270 -28.69 -9.56 12.75
N THR A 271 -27.38 -9.47 12.96
CA THR A 271 -26.79 -9.45 14.30
C THR A 271 -26.82 -8.04 14.89
N HIS A 272 -26.60 -6.98 14.10
CA HIS A 272 -26.82 -5.59 14.54
C HIS A 272 -28.28 -5.25 14.92
N ARG A 273 -29.28 -5.87 14.27
CA ARG A 273 -30.70 -5.68 14.65
C ARG A 273 -31.09 -6.42 15.94
N SER A 274 -30.32 -7.42 16.33
CA SER A 274 -30.60 -8.24 17.53
C SER A 274 -30.01 -7.67 18.82
N ILE A 275 -29.13 -6.67 18.75
CA ILE A 275 -28.59 -5.99 19.92
C ILE A 275 -29.67 -5.03 20.46
N PRO A 276 -30.31 -5.29 21.61
CA PRO A 276 -31.26 -4.36 22.19
C PRO A 276 -30.51 -3.06 22.49
N GLY A 277 -30.99 -1.96 21.90
CA GLY A 277 -30.38 -0.65 22.06
C GLY A 277 -30.13 -0.33 23.53
N PRO A 278 -29.01 0.33 23.86
CA PRO A 278 -28.63 0.62 25.24
C PRO A 278 -29.80 1.32 25.93
N LYS A 279 -30.44 0.62 26.89
CA LYS A 279 -31.43 1.23 27.77
C LYS A 279 -30.76 2.47 28.34
N SER A 280 -31.31 3.63 28.02
CA SER A 280 -30.84 4.95 28.45
C SER A 280 -30.83 5.01 29.97
N ARG A 281 -29.74 4.51 30.55
CA ARG A 281 -29.47 4.57 31.97
C ARG A 281 -29.13 6.02 32.25
N ARG A 282 -30.12 6.77 32.75
CA ARG A 282 -29.93 8.14 33.25
C ARG A 282 -28.78 8.10 34.26
N LEU A 283 -27.61 8.58 33.84
CA LEU A 283 -26.50 8.79 34.76
C LEU A 283 -26.90 9.92 35.71
N PRO A 284 -26.69 9.76 37.03
CA PRO A 284 -26.91 10.83 37.98
C PRO A 284 -25.98 12.00 37.63
N VAL A 285 -26.58 13.19 37.52
CA VAL A 285 -25.89 14.46 37.27
C VAL A 285 -24.97 14.72 38.46
N HIS A 286 -23.70 14.38 38.33
CA HIS A 286 -22.68 14.76 39.31
C HIS A 286 -22.31 16.22 39.09
N ARG A 287 -22.71 17.08 40.03
CA ARG A 287 -22.26 18.48 40.13
C ARG A 287 -20.73 18.52 40.15
N ARG A 288 -20.14 19.25 39.20
CA ARG A 288 -18.71 19.61 39.18
C ARG A 288 -18.39 20.52 40.37
N PRO A 289 -17.36 20.23 41.17
CA PRO A 289 -16.80 21.22 42.09
C PRO A 289 -15.96 22.23 41.29
N GLU A 290 -16.15 23.51 41.59
CA GLU A 290 -15.36 24.62 41.10
C GLU A 290 -13.92 24.48 41.62
N THR A 291 -12.97 24.22 40.72
CA THR A 291 -11.54 24.27 41.04
C THR A 291 -10.96 25.58 40.53
N GLY A 292 -10.43 26.35 41.47
CA GLY A 292 -9.92 27.70 41.26
C GLY A 292 -8.70 27.81 40.36
N ASN A 293 -8.59 29.00 39.78
CA ASN A 293 -7.43 29.55 39.09
C ASN A 293 -6.15 29.32 39.91
N THR A 294 -5.20 28.57 39.34
CA THR A 294 -3.80 28.63 39.77
C THR A 294 -2.96 29.07 38.58
N ALA A 295 -2.49 30.32 38.66
CA ALA A 295 -1.57 30.92 37.71
C ALA A 295 -0.22 30.18 37.74
N VAL A 296 0.22 29.66 36.60
CA VAL A 296 1.57 29.11 36.44
C VAL A 296 2.44 30.14 35.73
N ARG A 297 3.48 30.49 36.47
CA ARG A 297 4.51 31.50 36.22
C ARG A 297 5.52 30.97 35.19
N THR A 298 5.88 31.85 34.27
CA THR A 298 6.95 31.70 33.28
C THR A 298 8.32 31.44 33.91
N ALA A 299 9.11 30.55 33.30
CA ALA A 299 10.54 30.47 33.50
C ALA A 299 11.27 30.32 32.15
N ASN A 300 11.93 31.41 31.75
CA ASN A 300 12.98 31.45 30.74
C ASN A 300 14.13 30.52 31.15
N VAL A 301 14.64 29.71 30.21
CA VAL A 301 16.02 29.21 30.29
C VAL A 301 16.65 29.35 28.90
N SER A 302 17.60 30.26 28.83
CA SER A 302 18.54 30.44 27.73
C SER A 302 19.65 29.40 27.81
N ARG A 303 20.05 28.84 26.67
CA ARG A 303 21.45 28.53 26.33
C ARG A 303 21.59 28.36 24.83
#